data_AF-A0A936KFA6-F1
#
_entry.id   AF-A0A936KFA6-F1
#
_cell.length_a   1.000
_cell.length_b   1.000
_cell.length_c   1.000
_cell.angle_alpha   90.00
_cell.angle_beta   90.00
_cell.angle_gamma   90.00
#
_symmetry.space_group_name_H-M   'P 1'
#
loop_
_entity.id
_entity.type
_entity.pdbx_description
1 polymer ?
#
loop_
_entity_poly.entity_id
_entity_poly.type
_entity_poly.pdbx_seq_one_letter_code
_entity_poly.pdbx_strand_id
1 'polypeptide(L)'
;MKLVTAIIKPFKLEEVREALSALGVQGLTVTEVKGFGRQKGHTELYRGAEYVVDFLPKVKVETAVAVELVDRVIEAIRRAARTGKIGDGKIFVASLEQVIRIRTGETGADAVSPARPIPRTESPKSPLVFSPCCWLVV
;
A
#
# COMPACT_ATOMS: atom_id res chain seq x y z
N MET A 1 -1.90 1.92 -18.16
CA MET A 1 -1.91 2.12 -16.69
C MET A 1 -0.59 2.73 -16.26
N LYS A 2 -0.48 3.22 -15.02
CA LYS A 2 0.78 3.72 -14.46
C LYS A 2 1.03 3.12 -13.09
N LEU A 3 2.29 2.90 -12.76
CA LEU A 3 2.75 2.62 -11.40
C LEU A 3 3.20 3.93 -10.77
N VAL A 4 2.56 4.33 -9.68
CA VAL A 4 2.98 5.48 -8.88
C VAL A 4 3.76 4.94 -7.68
N THR A 5 5.02 5.33 -7.59
CA THR A 5 5.92 4.95 -6.50
C THR A 5 6.31 6.20 -5.73
N ALA A 6 5.91 6.30 -4.47
CA ALA A 6 6.21 7.43 -3.59
C ALA A 6 7.15 7.00 -2.48
N ILE A 7 8.32 7.65 -2.38
CA ILE A 7 9.22 7.52 -1.24
C ILE A 7 8.93 8.68 -0.30
N ILE A 8 8.48 8.39 0.92
CA ILE A 8 8.00 9.38 1.89
C ILE A 8 8.60 9.14 3.28
N LYS A 9 8.34 10.07 4.21
CA LYS A 9 8.67 9.90 5.63
C LYS A 9 7.75 8.84 6.26
N PRO A 10 8.25 7.94 7.14
CA PRO A 10 7.44 6.85 7.69
C PRO A 10 6.14 7.29 8.38
N PHE A 11 6.18 8.37 9.16
CA PHE A 11 5.00 8.87 9.89
C PHE A 11 3.90 9.44 8.99
N LYS A 12 4.17 9.70 7.69
CA LYS A 12 3.17 10.17 6.73
C LYS A 12 2.41 9.05 6.02
N LEU A 13 2.77 7.79 6.29
CA LEU A 13 2.14 6.63 5.63
C LEU A 13 0.62 6.63 5.80
N GLU A 14 0.14 6.87 7.01
CA GLU A 14 -1.30 6.78 7.31
C GLU A 14 -2.09 7.88 6.58
N GLU A 15 -1.63 9.12 6.63
CA GLU A 15 -2.25 10.24 5.90
C GLU A 15 -2.28 9.99 4.38
N VAL A 16 -1.21 9.40 3.82
CA VAL A 16 -1.15 9.04 2.39
C VAL A 16 -2.13 7.91 2.07
N ARG A 17 -2.22 6.90 2.93
CA ARG A 17 -3.15 5.78 2.79
C ARG A 17 -4.61 6.26 2.75
N GLU A 18 -4.99 7.14 3.67
CA GLU A 18 -6.33 7.72 3.74
C GLU A 18 -6.65 8.57 2.52
N ALA A 19 -5.71 9.42 2.09
CA ALA A 19 -5.88 10.27 0.91
C ALA A 19 -6.08 9.46 -0.38
N LEU A 20 -5.38 8.34 -0.53
CA LEU A 20 -5.56 7.42 -1.66
C LEU A 20 -6.88 6.66 -1.59
N SER A 21 -7.27 6.22 -0.39
CA SER A 21 -8.56 5.54 -0.17
C SER A 21 -9.75 6.43 -0.53
N ALA A 22 -9.69 7.73 -0.17
CA ALA A 22 -10.71 8.71 -0.53
C ALA A 22 -10.87 8.92 -2.05
N LEU A 23 -9.84 8.57 -2.83
CA LEU A 23 -9.88 8.59 -4.30
C LEU A 23 -10.35 7.24 -4.90
N GLY A 24 -10.70 6.26 -4.08
CA GLY A 24 -11.09 4.91 -4.51
C GLY A 24 -9.91 3.98 -4.80
N VAL A 25 -8.68 4.38 -4.46
CA VAL A 25 -7.48 3.54 -4.62
C VAL A 25 -7.31 2.68 -3.37
N GLN A 26 -7.72 1.41 -3.46
CA GLN A 26 -7.69 0.47 -2.33
C GLN A 26 -6.48 -0.47 -2.35
N GLY A 27 -5.79 -0.60 -3.49
CA GLY A 27 -4.60 -1.43 -3.66
C GLY A 27 -3.32 -0.62 -3.50
N LEU A 28 -2.56 -0.90 -2.44
CA LEU A 28 -1.25 -0.31 -2.21
C LEU A 28 -0.27 -1.35 -1.64
N THR A 29 1.01 -1.17 -1.98
CA THR A 29 2.11 -1.97 -1.44
C THR A 29 3.05 -1.02 -0.70
N VAL A 30 3.47 -1.43 0.49
CA VAL A 30 4.38 -0.65 1.32
C VAL A 30 5.67 -1.43 1.50
N THR A 31 6.80 -0.76 1.36
CA THR A 31 8.12 -1.34 1.62
C THR A 31 8.94 -0.35 2.43
N GLU A 32 9.56 -0.83 3.50
CA GLU A 32 10.54 -0.06 4.24
C GLU A 32 11.83 0.02 3.45
N VAL A 33 12.33 1.24 3.23
CA VAL A 33 13.55 1.47 2.45
C VAL A 33 14.43 2.45 3.19
N LYS A 34 15.70 2.48 2.80
CA LYS A 34 16.64 3.49 3.28
C LYS A 34 16.96 4.43 2.12
N GLY A 35 16.84 5.73 2.38
CA GLY A 35 17.11 6.77 1.40
C GLY A 35 18.43 7.47 1.69
N PHE A 36 19.22 7.67 0.64
CA PHE A 36 20.37 8.58 0.65
C PHE A 36 20.00 9.87 -0.09
N GLY A 37 20.44 11.03 0.39
CA GLY A 37 20.08 12.31 -0.18
C GLY A 37 21.18 13.36 -0.06
N ARG A 38 20.92 14.57 -0.58
CA ARG A 38 21.86 15.72 -0.53
C ARG A 38 22.17 16.24 0.89
N GLN A 39 21.50 15.72 1.91
CA GLN A 39 21.89 15.94 3.29
C GLN A 39 23.13 15.08 3.52
N LYS A 40 24.32 15.66 3.27
CA LYS A 40 25.63 15.06 3.52
C LYS A 40 25.55 14.31 4.85
N GLY A 41 25.76 12.99 4.82
CA GLY A 41 25.80 12.17 6.02
C GLY A 41 26.70 12.86 7.04
N HIS A 42 26.18 13.08 8.24
CA HIS A 42 27.04 13.57 9.31
C HIS A 42 28.04 12.44 9.62
N THR A 43 29.34 12.73 9.50
CA THR A 43 30.40 11.82 9.93
C THR A 43 30.37 11.79 11.45
N GLU A 44 29.75 10.77 12.05
CA GLU A 44 29.86 10.53 13.48
C GLU A 44 31.11 9.68 13.73
N LEU A 45 32.04 10.22 14.54
CA LEU A 45 33.19 9.46 15.02
C LEU A 45 32.72 8.51 16.12
N TYR A 46 32.84 7.20 15.91
CA TYR A 46 32.59 6.21 16.96
C TYR A 46 33.86 5.37 17.21
N ARG A 47 34.42 5.46 18.42
CA ARG A 47 35.64 4.75 18.85
C ARG A 47 36.86 4.91 17.90
N GLY A 48 37.03 6.09 17.30
CA GLY A 48 38.16 6.36 16.41
C GLY A 48 38.05 5.75 15.01
N ALA A 49 36.91 5.14 14.66
CA ALA A 49 36.56 4.78 13.30
C ALA A 49 35.45 5.71 12.79
N GLU A 50 35.62 6.26 11.60
CA GLU A 50 34.59 7.03 10.91
C GLU A 50 33.49 6.07 10.42
N TYR A 51 32.31 6.13 11.03
CA TYR A 51 31.14 5.43 10.51
C TYR A 51 30.25 6.45 9.82
N VAL A 52 30.23 6.40 8.49
CA VAL A 52 29.30 7.21 7.71
C VAL A 52 27.93 6.54 7.75
N VAL A 53 27.05 6.99 8.66
CA VAL A 53 25.65 6.54 8.67
C VAL A 53 24.88 7.38 7.66
N ASP A 54 25.01 7.00 6.39
CA ASP A 54 24.49 7.77 5.25
C ASP A 54 22.97 7.66 5.07
N PHE A 55 22.36 6.62 5.63
CA PHE A 55 21.04 6.16 5.20
C PHE A 55 19.93 6.49 6.20
N LEU A 56 18.97 7.33 5.80
CA LEU A 56 17.78 7.64 6.60
C LEU A 56 16.61 6.69 6.27
N PRO A 57 15.87 6.18 7.27
CA PRO A 57 14.71 5.34 7.03
C PRO A 57 13.59 6.13 6.31
N LYS A 58 13.01 5.49 5.30
CA LYS A 58 11.92 5.99 4.46
C LYS A 58 10.93 4.87 4.21
N VAL A 59 9.73 5.24 3.77
CA VAL A 59 8.72 4.28 3.34
C VAL A 59 8.49 4.49 1.85
N LYS A 60 8.52 3.40 1.09
CA LYS A 60 8.15 3.34 -0.31
C LYS A 60 6.72 2.83 -0.42
N VAL A 61 5.84 3.63 -0.98
CA VAL A 61 4.44 3.32 -1.26
C VAL A 61 4.29 3.14 -2.76
N GLU A 62 3.73 2.01 -3.19
CA GLU A 62 3.56 1.66 -4.59
C GLU A 62 2.08 1.37 -4.86
N THR A 63 1.54 1.97 -5.92
CA THR A 63 0.16 1.73 -6.32
C THR A 63 0.02 1.80 -7.85
N ALA A 64 -0.66 0.81 -8.42
CA ALA A 64 -1.02 0.81 -9.83
C ALA A 64 -2.33 1.58 -10.00
N VAL A 65 -2.39 2.49 -10.97
CA VAL A 65 -3.55 3.36 -11.20
C VAL A 65 -3.89 3.46 -12.69
N ALA A 66 -5.16 3.68 -12.99
CA ALA A 66 -5.63 4.05 -14.31
C ALA A 66 -5.06 5.43 -14.71
N VAL A 67 -4.86 5.67 -16.01
CA VAL A 67 -4.12 6.84 -16.51
C VAL A 67 -4.84 8.14 -16.12
N GLU A 68 -6.15 8.10 -16.06
CA GLU A 68 -7.06 9.21 -15.76
C GLU A 68 -6.99 9.65 -14.29
N LEU A 69 -6.53 8.76 -13.40
CA LEU A 69 -6.41 9.04 -11.97
C LEU A 69 -5.00 9.47 -11.54
N VAL A 70 -4.01 9.36 -12.43
CA VAL A 70 -2.58 9.60 -12.12
C VAL A 70 -2.37 10.97 -11.49
N ASP A 71 -2.85 12.04 -12.11
CA ASP A 71 -2.61 13.40 -11.63
C ASP A 71 -3.26 13.66 -10.27
N ARG A 72 -4.48 13.13 -10.08
CA ARG A 72 -5.20 13.22 -8.79
C ARG A 72 -4.46 12.48 -7.68
N VAL A 73 -3.92 11.31 -8.00
CA VAL A 73 -3.14 10.47 -7.07
C VAL A 73 -1.82 11.15 -6.70
N ILE A 74 -1.09 11.68 -7.68
CA ILE A 74 0.16 12.42 -7.43
C ILE A 74 -0.11 13.61 -6.51
N GLU A 75 -1.15 14.39 -6.77
CA GLU A 75 -1.48 15.57 -5.97
C GLU A 75 -1.91 15.20 -4.55
N ALA A 76 -2.70 14.12 -4.38
CA ALA A 76 -3.09 13.62 -3.07
C ALA A 76 -1.88 13.17 -2.23
N ILE A 77 -0.99 12.36 -2.83
CA ILE A 77 0.25 11.93 -2.16
C ILE A 77 1.12 13.14 -1.82
N ARG A 78 1.29 14.08 -2.76
CA ARG A 78 2.10 15.29 -2.55
C ARG A 78 1.56 16.12 -1.39
N ARG A 79 0.23 16.33 -1.29
CA ARG A 79 -0.37 17.11 -0.20
C ARG A 79 -0.24 16.41 1.14
N ALA A 80 -0.56 15.12 1.22
CA ALA A 80 -0.49 14.36 2.47
C ALA A 80 0.96 14.21 2.98
N ALA A 81 1.91 13.92 2.09
CA ALA A 81 3.30 13.68 2.47
C ALA A 81 4.12 14.97 2.71
N ARG A 82 3.66 16.13 2.24
CA ARG A 82 4.42 17.39 2.34
C ARG A 82 4.40 17.95 3.77
N THR A 83 5.59 18.18 4.32
CA THR A 83 5.81 18.90 5.57
C THR A 83 6.51 20.25 5.35
N GLY A 84 7.03 20.48 4.14
CA GLY A 84 7.81 21.68 3.80
C GLY A 84 9.25 21.62 4.29
N LYS A 85 9.65 20.53 4.94
CA LYS A 85 11.02 20.30 5.41
C LYS A 85 11.77 19.39 4.45
N ILE A 86 13.10 19.46 4.47
CA ILE A 86 13.94 18.58 3.66
C ILE A 86 13.63 17.11 3.98
N GLY A 87 13.69 16.27 2.95
CA GLY A 87 13.48 14.83 3.08
C GLY A 87 12.02 14.37 3.03
N ASP A 88 11.08 15.23 2.59
CA ASP A 88 9.69 14.84 2.30
C ASP A 88 9.60 13.73 1.24
N GLY A 89 10.59 13.67 0.36
CA GLY A 89 10.82 12.53 -0.53
C GLY A 89 10.54 12.84 -2.00
N LYS A 90 10.21 11.80 -2.78
CA LYS A 90 10.05 11.89 -4.23
C LYS A 90 8.94 10.94 -4.69
N ILE A 91 8.24 11.32 -5.76
CA ILE A 91 7.24 10.49 -6.44
C ILE A 91 7.78 10.17 -7.84
N PHE A 92 7.73 8.90 -8.20
CA PHE A 92 8.08 8.38 -9.51
C PHE A 92 6.83 7.83 -10.17
N VAL A 93 6.76 7.98 -11.50
CA VAL A 93 5.66 7.46 -12.30
C VAL A 93 6.28 6.61 -13.41
N ALA A 94 5.94 5.33 -13.44
CA ALA A 94 6.35 4.41 -14.47
C ALA A 94 5.15 3.94 -15.31
N SER A 95 5.37 3.67 -16.58
CA SER A 95 4.35 3.05 -17.44
C SER A 95 4.21 1.57 -17.09
N LEU A 96 2.97 1.11 -16.92
CA LEU A 96 2.66 -0.32 -16.79
C LEU A 96 2.02 -0.82 -18.07
N GLU A 97 2.63 -1.84 -18.67
CA GLU A 97 2.11 -2.54 -19.84
C GLU A 97 0.93 -3.44 -19.46
N GLN A 98 1.07 -4.21 -18.39
CA GLN A 98 0.05 -5.16 -17.94
C GLN A 98 -0.08 -5.19 -16.42
N VAL A 99 -1.30 -5.39 -15.95
CA VAL A 99 -1.64 -5.68 -14.55
C VAL A 99 -2.65 -6.83 -14.57
N ILE A 100 -2.46 -7.82 -13.70
CA ILE A 100 -3.32 -9.00 -13.64
C ILE A 100 -3.74 -9.21 -12.18
N ARG A 101 -5.05 -9.32 -11.94
CA ARG A 101 -5.58 -9.70 -10.63
C ARG A 101 -5.60 -11.23 -10.52
N ILE A 102 -4.72 -11.79 -9.71
CA ILE A 102 -4.53 -13.25 -9.57
C ILE A 102 -5.85 -13.99 -9.25
N ARG A 103 -6.69 -13.42 -8.38
CA ARG A 103 -7.93 -14.08 -7.92
C ARG A 103 -8.97 -14.26 -9.03
N THR A 104 -9.13 -13.28 -9.92
CA THR A 104 -10.21 -13.27 -10.94
C THR A 104 -9.67 -13.46 -12.35
N GLY A 105 -8.37 -13.34 -12.57
CA GLY A 105 -7.76 -13.30 -13.90
C GLY A 105 -8.03 -12.00 -14.67
N GLU A 106 -8.71 -11.02 -14.07
CA GLU A 106 -8.95 -9.72 -14.70
C GLU A 106 -7.63 -9.04 -15.03
N THR A 107 -7.59 -8.35 -16.18
CA THR A 107 -6.38 -7.69 -16.68
C THR A 107 -6.61 -6.21 -16.90
N GLY A 108 -5.54 -5.43 -16.95
CA GLY A 108 -5.62 -4.03 -17.31
C GLY A 108 -6.37 -3.19 -16.28
N ALA A 109 -7.28 -2.34 -16.76
CA ALA A 109 -8.05 -1.43 -15.90
C ALA A 109 -8.96 -2.17 -14.91
N ASP A 110 -9.49 -3.33 -15.29
CA ASP A 110 -10.39 -4.15 -14.44
C ASP A 110 -9.64 -4.76 -13.24
N ALA A 111 -8.33 -4.99 -13.39
CA ALA A 111 -7.49 -5.46 -12.30
C ALA A 111 -7.26 -4.39 -11.21
N VAL A 112 -7.29 -3.11 -11.58
CA VAL A 112 -6.95 -1.96 -10.73
C VAL A 112 -8.20 -1.31 -10.11
N SER A 113 -9.36 -1.46 -10.76
CA SER A 113 -10.64 -0.94 -10.27
C SER A 113 -11.05 -1.59 -8.94
N PRO A 114 -11.83 -0.92 -8.08
CA PRO A 114 -12.28 -1.51 -6.82
C PRO A 114 -13.03 -2.82 -7.10
N ALA A 115 -12.63 -3.88 -6.39
CA ALA A 115 -13.30 -5.17 -6.52
C ALA A 115 -14.79 -4.98 -6.18
N ARG A 116 -15.66 -5.39 -7.11
CA ARG A 116 -17.11 -5.38 -6.88
C ARG A 116 -17.38 -6.17 -5.58
N PRO A 117 -18.22 -5.65 -4.65
CA PRO A 117 -18.50 -6.35 -3.41
C PRO A 117 -19.00 -7.76 -3.72
N ILE A 118 -18.37 -8.74 -3.10
CA ILE A 118 -18.72 -10.15 -3.25
C ILE A 118 -20.17 -10.28 -2.76
N PRO A 119 -21.12 -10.84 -3.54
CA PRO A 119 -22.39 -11.24 -2.96
C PRO A 119 -22.08 -12.25 -1.86
N ARG A 120 -22.44 -11.95 -0.61
CA ARG A 120 -22.30 -12.88 0.49
C ARG A 120 -23.13 -14.12 0.12
N THR A 121 -22.47 -15.18 -0.32
CA THR A 121 -23.13 -16.49 -0.43
C THR A 121 -23.58 -16.84 0.98
N GLU A 122 -24.89 -16.84 1.22
CA GLU A 122 -25.46 -17.40 2.44
C GLU A 122 -24.90 -18.80 2.60
N SER A 123 -24.14 -19.01 3.68
CA SER A 123 -23.77 -20.36 4.11
C SER A 123 -25.06 -21.17 4.30
N PRO A 124 -25.18 -22.39 3.74
CA PRO A 124 -26.36 -23.20 3.98
C PRO A 124 -26.44 -23.49 5.49
N LYS A 125 -27.50 -22.98 6.14
CA LYS A 125 -27.83 -23.34 7.51
C LYS A 125 -28.05 -24.85 7.52
N SER A 126 -27.10 -25.60 8.08
CA SER A 126 -27.30 -27.02 8.39
C SER A 126 -28.46 -27.14 9.39
N PRO A 127 -29.52 -27.92 9.11
CA PRO A 127 -30.51 -28.23 10.13
C PRO A 127 -29.88 -29.24 11.10
N LEU A 128 -29.47 -28.76 12.28
CA LEU A 128 -29.19 -29.62 13.42
C LEU A 128 -30.52 -30.19 13.90
N VAL A 129 -30.89 -31.35 13.36
CA VAL A 129 -31.92 -32.23 13.94
C VAL A 129 -31.26 -32.96 15.11
N PHE A 130 -31.38 -32.38 16.30
CA PHE A 130 -31.12 -33.09 17.55
C PHE A 130 -32.33 -34.01 17.82
N SER A 131 -32.13 -35.32 17.65
CA SER A 131 -33.02 -36.35 18.19
C SER A 131 -32.18 -37.39 18.91
N PRO A 132 -32.14 -37.41 20.25
CA PRO A 132 -31.54 -38.49 21.01
C PRO A 132 -32.63 -39.50 21.38
N CYS A 133 -32.77 -40.54 20.58
CA CYS A 133 -33.54 -41.73 20.91
C CYS A 133 -32.58 -42.92 20.98
N CYS A 134 -32.02 -43.18 22.17
CA CYS A 134 -31.51 -44.48 22.64
C CYS A 134 -30.83 -44.31 24.00
N TRP A 135 -30.66 -45.42 24.73
CA TRP A 135 -30.31 -45.59 26.15
C TRP A 135 -31.58 -45.50 27.03
N LEU A 136 -32.39 -46.56 27.16
CA LEU A 136 -32.10 -47.90 27.69
C LEU A 136 -31.33 -47.86 29.02
N VAL A 137 -32.06 -47.95 30.13
CA VAL A 137 -31.59 -48.50 31.41
C VAL A 137 -32.72 -49.41 31.92
N VAL A 138 -32.40 -50.69 32.00
CA VAL A 138 -32.99 -51.70 32.88
C VAL A 138 -32.47 -51.44 34.29
#